data_AF-A0A963LCI0-F1
#
_entry.id   AF-A0A963LCI0-F1
#
_cell.length_a   1.000
_cell.length_b   1.000
_cell.length_c   1.000
_cell.angle_alpha   90.00
_cell.angle_beta   90.00
_cell.angle_gamma   90.00
#
_symmetry.space_group_name_H-M   'P 1'
#
loop_
_entity.id
_entity.type
_entity.pdbx_description
1 polymer ?
#
loop_
_entity_poly.entity_id
_entity_poly.type
_entity_poly.pdbx_seq_one_letter_code
_entity_poly.pdbx_strand_id
1 'polypeptide(L)' 'AMSDALKNRLDRESTALFSTARLWDDGIIDPRDTRRVLALCLALTREADARVLRPNTFGVARF' A
#
# COMPACT_ATOMS: atom_id res chain seq x y z
N ALA A 1 -8.29 -13.80 33.09
CA ALA A 1 -8.11 -12.40 33.53
C ALA A 1 -7.03 -11.68 32.71
N MET A 2 -5.72 -11.90 32.94
CA MET A 2 -4.66 -11.20 32.19
C MET A 2 -4.56 -11.63 30.71
N SER A 3 -4.90 -12.89 30.37
CA SER A 3 -4.90 -13.37 28.99
C SER A 3 -6.09 -12.86 28.17
N ASP A 4 -7.25 -12.64 28.80
CA ASP A 4 -8.46 -12.20 28.09
C ASP A 4 -8.34 -10.73 27.66
N ALA A 5 -7.75 -9.88 28.51
CA ALA A 5 -7.43 -8.51 28.15
C ALA A 5 -6.44 -8.43 26.98
N LEU A 6 -5.44 -9.33 26.95
CA LEU A 6 -4.48 -9.42 25.86
C LEU A 6 -5.14 -9.90 24.56
N LYS A 7 -5.97 -10.95 24.60
CA LYS A 7 -6.74 -11.44 23.44
C LYS A 7 -7.62 -10.33 22.86
N ASN A 8 -8.41 -9.66 23.69
CA ASN A 8 -9.28 -8.57 23.26
C ASN A 8 -8.52 -7.39 22.65
N ARG A 9 -7.26 -7.17 23.03
CA ARG A 9 -6.41 -6.18 22.38
C ARG A 9 -5.98 -6.65 21.00
N LEU A 10 -5.46 -7.87 20.90
CA LEU A 10 -5.01 -8.47 19.64
C LEU A 10 -6.15 -8.52 18.61
N ASP A 11 -7.36 -8.91 19.03
CA ASP A 11 -8.52 -8.99 18.14
C ASP A 11 -8.95 -7.63 17.58
N ARG A 12 -8.77 -6.55 18.34
CA ARG A 12 -9.05 -5.19 17.86
C ARG A 12 -7.98 -4.71 16.88
N GLU A 13 -6.72 -4.98 17.21
CA GLU A 13 -5.57 -4.54 16.41
C GLU A 13 -5.37 -5.38 15.14
N SER A 14 -5.99 -6.57 15.04
CA SER A 14 -5.91 -7.46 13.86
C SER A 14 -6.92 -7.14 12.75
N THR A 15 -7.82 -6.18 12.96
CA THR A 15 -8.83 -5.81 11.96
C THR A 15 -8.21 -5.09 10.75
N ALA A 16 -8.77 -5.30 9.56
CA ALA A 16 -8.31 -4.63 8.34
C ALA A 16 -8.32 -3.09 8.47
N LEU A 17 -9.34 -2.53 9.13
CA LEU A 17 -9.44 -1.09 9.38
C LEU A 17 -8.32 -0.57 10.28
N PHE A 18 -7.88 -1.35 11.26
CA PHE A 18 -6.77 -0.97 12.12
C PHE A 18 -5.45 -0.90 11.35
N SER A 19 -5.21 -1.88 10.47
CA SER A 19 -4.06 -1.95 9.56
C SER A 19 -4.02 -0.76 8.59
N THR A 20 -5.11 -0.56 7.83
CA THR A 20 -5.15 0.45 6.76
C THR A 20 -5.05 1.88 7.30
N ALA A 21 -5.62 2.15 8.49
CA ALA A 21 -5.49 3.44 9.17
C ALA A 21 -4.05 3.78 9.59
N ARG A 22 -3.15 2.80 9.56
CA ARG A 22 -1.72 2.92 9.91
C ARG A 22 -0.80 2.77 8.69
N LEU A 23 -1.37 2.71 7.49
CA LEU A 23 -0.64 2.56 6.23
C LEU A 23 0.23 1.28 6.20
N TRP A 24 -0.20 0.23 6.90
CA TRP A 24 0.43 -1.10 6.80
C TRP A 24 0.10 -1.79 5.48
N ASP A 25 -0.93 -1.30 4.79
CA ASP A 25 -1.36 -1.67 3.45
C ASP A 25 -1.63 -0.39 2.64
N ASP A 26 -1.70 -0.53 1.31
CA ASP A 26 -2.01 0.56 0.38
C ASP A 26 -3.54 0.74 0.16
N GLY A 27 -4.37 0.11 0.98
CA GLY A 27 -5.82 0.24 0.96
C GLY A 27 -6.59 -1.09 0.95
N ILE A 28 -7.81 -1.03 1.47
CA ILE A 28 -8.77 -2.14 1.44
C ILE A 28 -9.47 -2.14 0.07
N ILE A 29 -9.54 -3.32 -0.55
CA ILE A 29 -10.24 -3.53 -1.83
C ILE A 29 -11.34 -4.57 -1.70
N ASP A 30 -12.31 -4.51 -2.60
CA ASP A 30 -13.27 -5.61 -2.77
C ASP A 30 -12.54 -6.86 -3.28
N PRO A 31 -12.71 -8.04 -2.66
CA PRO A 31 -12.05 -9.26 -3.12
C PRO A 31 -12.29 -9.58 -4.61
N ARG A 32 -13.45 -9.19 -5.16
CA ARG A 32 -13.80 -9.37 -6.58
C ARG A 32 -12.93 -8.54 -7.52
N ASP A 33 -12.35 -7.44 -7.02
CA ASP A 33 -11.48 -6.54 -7.79
C ASP A 33 -10.01 -6.95 -7.79
N THR A 34 -9.60 -7.97 -7.02
CA THR A 34 -8.20 -8.41 -6.87
C THR A 34 -7.47 -8.54 -8.20
N ARG A 35 -8.07 -9.23 -9.19
CA ARG A 35 -7.46 -9.42 -10.52
C ARG A 35 -7.22 -8.09 -11.23
N ARG A 36 -8.17 -7.16 -11.12
CA ARG A 36 -8.11 -5.86 -11.81
C ARG A 36 -7.04 -4.97 -11.20
N VAL A 37 -6.94 -4.94 -9.87
CA VAL A 37 -5.89 -4.21 -9.14
C VAL A 37 -4.51 -4.77 -9.48
N LEU A 38 -4.31 -6.08 -9.41
CA LEU A 38 -3.03 -6.70 -9.77
C LEU A 38 -2.65 -6.43 -11.23
N ALA A 39 -3.60 -6.52 -12.16
CA ALA A 39 -3.35 -6.20 -13.56
C ALA A 39 -2.91 -4.75 -13.76
N LEU A 40 -3.52 -3.81 -13.03
CA LEU A 40 -3.12 -2.40 -13.06
C LEU A 40 -1.70 -2.22 -12.50
N CYS A 41 -1.40 -2.78 -11.32
CA CYS A 41 -0.07 -2.68 -10.72
C CYS A 41 1.03 -3.21 -11.64
N LEU A 42 0.83 -4.39 -12.24
CA LEU A 42 1.79 -4.97 -13.18
C LEU A 42 1.94 -4.13 -14.46
N ALA A 43 0.86 -3.55 -14.97
CA ALA A 43 0.92 -2.65 -16.12
C ALA A 43 1.75 -1.39 -15.81
N LEU A 44 1.57 -0.81 -14.62
CA LEU A 44 2.33 0.35 -14.15
C LEU A 44 3.81 0.02 -13.96
N THR A 45 4.15 -1.13 -13.34
CA THR A 45 5.55 -1.58 -13.21
C THR A 45 6.22 -1.70 -14.58
N ARG A 46 5.56 -2.38 -15.53
CA ARG A 46 6.09 -2.54 -16.89
C ARG A 46 6.26 -1.20 -17.61
N GLU A 47 5.33 -0.27 -17.44
CA GLU A 47 5.44 1.07 -18.01
C GLU A 47 6.63 1.83 -17.42
N ALA A 48 6.82 1.75 -16.10
CA ALA A 48 7.95 2.37 -15.41
C ALA A 48 9.29 1.82 -15.92
N ASP A 49 9.40 0.50 -16.10
CA ASP A 49 10.62 -0.15 -16.63
C ASP A 49 10.96 0.32 -18.05
N ALA A 50 9.95 0.56 -18.88
CA ALA A 50 10.13 1.00 -20.26
C ALA A 50 10.37 2.52 -20.40
N ARG A 51 10.14 3.29 -19.34
CA ARG A 51 10.14 4.76 -19.40
C ARG A 51 11.56 5.31 -19.31
N VAL A 52 12.01 5.95 -20.40
CA VAL A 52 13.26 6.72 -20.40
C VAL A 52 13.03 8.12 -19.82
N LEU A 53 13.69 8.41 -18.69
CA LEU A 53 13.66 9.72 -18.04
C LEU A 53 14.85 10.60 -18.45
N ARG A 54 14.73 11.91 -18.25
CA ARG A 54 15.83 12.87 -18.43
C ARG A 54 16.44 13.19 -17.06
N PRO A 55 17.58 12.57 -16.69
CA PRO A 55 18.20 12.87 -15.40
C PRO A 55 18.78 14.27 -15.40
N ASN A 56 18.86 14.86 -14.22
CA ASN A 56 19.63 16.06 -13.96
C ASN A 56 20.34 15.89 -12.61
N THR A 57 21.40 16.64 -12.38
CA THR A 57 22.25 16.46 -11.20
C THR A 57 21.69 17.10 -9.93
N PHE A 58 20.96 18.22 -10.06
CA PHE A 58 20.66 19.10 -8.92
C PHE A 58 19.16 19.40 -8.71
N GLY A 59 18.28 18.74 -9.46
CA GLY A 59 16.88 19.14 -9.57
C GLY A 59 16.68 20.33 -10.51
N VAL A 60 15.42 20.71 -10.73
CA VAL A 60 15.08 21.90 -11.51
C VAL A 60 15.38 23.15 -10.67
N ALA A 61 16.25 24.02 -11.20
CA ALA A 61 16.56 25.28 -10.53
C ALA A 61 15.37 26.25 -10.59
N ARG A 62 15.09 26.92 -9.46
CA ARG A 62 14.11 28.01 -9.35
C ARG A 62 14.88 29.31 -9.15
N PHE A 63 14.87 30.17 -10.16
CA PHE A 63 15.47 31.50 -10.16
C PHE A 63 14.40 32.58 -10.03
#